data_AF-G9NB76-F1
#
_entry.id   AF-G9NB76-F1
#
_cell.length_a   1.000
_cell.length_b   1.000
_cell.length_c   1.000
_cell.angle_alpha   90.00
_cell.angle_beta   90.00
_cell.angle_gamma   90.00
#
_symmetry.space_group_name_H-M   'P 1'
#
loop_
_entity.id
_entity.type
_entity.pdbx_description
1 polymer ?
#
loop_
_entity_poly.entity_id
_entity_poly.type
_entity_poly.pdbx_seq_one_letter_code
_entity_poly.pdbx_strand_id
1 'polypeptide(L)'
;MDVLPTYQQATTRPDWLQLAAPYIAFADYPSLCRVSRRFWSVFAPRLWRDPCAAIGTALIRISADTTHWWARFMSQKLRQLTPKTRLLIRVLDARGATGPRDFAMYPELTRSAFKLALELLPNVEALVLDDHIGLDVRFLGLNPQQPSPLGRALRILSLNNVTNGVLTVLTSHNNLPQLVYLDISGTPLPNPNETVELLLPKLRILKLHRNGIYADRLYYINIFDRRLWSLDLSDNKLTDRSVQFLLRQLDPRRLLRTSQHKKTEGIIEFWMDFGSHIPFICLREVHGSSDVFLPGDRYLVDAPAFSTLSNSEEDTVNTRSDGSLSIRPDTLDGVLQLLSRDGGITATDHLPGSVGLTHLHLSGNNFSAAGIESLLRRSNGQIEHFDCDSMRLYLPDGHNCQMTHGDLEVSCSCRLHTSKLIGIYGFSGLSQIFRPVWCSNLRSLRIHHSLVTNIPTLKIPDYRAIECLYLAEKHILPGLDWAYSIAFLPDMNPRLQTLTLTCVPRHSFGPLVHKLTFFLRLLGLQEQVLSIMNKAEESRPGRSVRLVSGLRHLALEMEPREEMGSPLELDAEELMTSGETPFSFFDDPEEKLPPKGLRPRAVEIWNPMRPKSSLPPPNETVIREAEEIEYDIA
;
A
#
# COMPACT_ATOMS: atom_id res chain seq x y z
N MET A 1 19.94 -18.44 16.48
CA MET A 1 20.40 -19.84 16.33
C MET A 1 19.25 -20.72 16.80
N ASP A 2 18.43 -21.23 15.88
CA ASP A 2 17.44 -22.24 16.23
C ASP A 2 18.20 -23.50 16.64
N VAL A 3 18.07 -23.89 17.90
CA VAL A 3 18.60 -25.16 18.39
C VAL A 3 17.79 -26.24 17.68
N LEU A 4 18.43 -26.96 16.76
CA LEU A 4 17.83 -28.10 16.09
C LEU A 4 17.28 -29.06 17.16
N PRO A 5 16.09 -29.63 16.96
CA PRO A 5 15.49 -30.53 17.92
C PRO A 5 16.45 -31.68 18.19
N THR A 6 16.55 -32.08 19.45
CA THR A 6 17.30 -33.28 19.83
C THR A 6 16.76 -34.50 19.08
N TYR A 7 17.61 -35.50 18.81
CA TYR A 7 17.19 -36.73 18.14
C TYR A 7 15.95 -37.36 18.80
N GLN A 8 15.84 -37.25 20.13
CA GLN A 8 14.69 -37.71 20.89
C GLN A 8 13.43 -36.89 20.60
N GLN A 9 13.51 -35.55 20.56
CA GLN A 9 12.40 -34.68 20.16
C GLN A 9 11.97 -34.91 18.71
N ALA A 10 12.92 -35.19 17.82
CA ALA A 10 12.67 -35.49 16.41
C ALA A 10 12.04 -36.89 16.18
N THR A 11 12.21 -37.82 17.13
CA THR A 11 11.69 -39.20 17.04
C THR A 11 10.47 -39.46 17.93
N THR A 12 10.19 -38.62 18.93
CA THR A 12 8.91 -38.65 19.65
C THR A 12 7.77 -38.29 18.70
N ARG A 13 6.84 -39.24 18.50
CA ARG A 13 5.62 -38.98 17.74
C ARG A 13 4.86 -37.82 18.39
N PRO A 14 4.56 -36.73 17.67
CA PRO A 14 3.74 -35.65 18.21
C PRO A 14 2.40 -36.21 18.68
N ASP A 15 1.83 -35.63 19.75
CA ASP A 15 0.50 -36.05 20.21
C ASP A 15 -0.47 -35.93 19.02
N TRP A 16 -1.08 -37.05 18.63
CA TRP A 16 -2.03 -37.10 17.52
C TRP A 16 -3.14 -36.07 17.68
N LEU A 17 -3.51 -35.72 18.92
CA LEU A 17 -4.53 -34.73 19.20
C LEU A 17 -4.07 -33.31 18.82
N GLN A 18 -2.79 -32.99 19.00
CA GLN A 18 -2.21 -31.72 18.54
C GLN A 18 -2.12 -31.65 17.02
N LEU A 19 -1.88 -32.80 16.36
CA LEU A 19 -1.89 -32.90 14.90
C LEU A 19 -3.29 -32.78 14.30
N ALA A 20 -4.29 -33.38 14.96
CA ALA A 20 -5.68 -33.35 14.50
C ALA A 20 -6.37 -32.01 14.79
N ALA A 21 -6.00 -31.31 15.87
CA ALA A 21 -6.68 -30.10 16.32
C ALA A 21 -6.88 -29.02 15.24
N PRO A 22 -5.89 -28.67 14.38
CA PRO A 22 -6.07 -27.70 13.30
C PRO A 22 -7.13 -28.05 12.25
N TYR A 23 -7.48 -29.34 12.11
CA TYR A 23 -8.41 -29.83 11.10
C TYR A 23 -9.84 -30.01 11.63
N ILE A 24 -10.05 -29.80 12.93
CA ILE A 24 -11.37 -29.90 13.57
C ILE A 24 -12.08 -28.55 13.43
N ALA A 25 -13.39 -28.58 13.15
CA ALA A 25 -14.19 -27.37 13.09
C ALA A 25 -14.18 -26.63 14.43
N PHE A 26 -13.97 -25.31 14.37
CA PHE A 26 -13.87 -24.48 15.58
C PHE A 26 -15.12 -24.59 16.47
N ALA A 27 -16.29 -24.78 15.87
CA ALA A 27 -17.56 -24.97 16.57
C ALA A 27 -17.58 -26.18 17.54
N ASP A 28 -16.72 -27.18 17.31
CA ASP A 28 -16.64 -28.38 18.16
C ASP A 28 -15.69 -28.20 19.36
N TYR A 29 -14.85 -27.16 19.35
CA TYR A 29 -13.85 -26.93 20.41
C TYR A 29 -14.47 -26.83 21.82
N PRO A 30 -15.61 -26.14 22.05
CA PRO A 30 -16.24 -26.12 23.37
C PRO A 30 -16.65 -27.50 23.88
N SER A 31 -17.21 -28.34 23.00
CA SER A 31 -17.60 -29.72 23.32
C SER A 31 -16.37 -30.58 23.63
N LEU A 32 -15.32 -30.45 22.82
CA LEU A 32 -14.06 -31.17 22.99
C LEU A 32 -13.36 -30.80 24.31
N CYS A 33 -13.42 -29.54 24.73
CA CYS A 33 -12.89 -29.11 26.03
C CYS A 33 -13.53 -29.83 27.23
N ARG A 34 -14.72 -30.43 27.06
CA ARG A 34 -15.47 -31.12 28.13
C ARG A 34 -15.21 -32.63 28.17
N VAL A 35 -14.54 -33.20 27.17
CA VAL A 35 -14.32 -34.66 27.06
C VAL A 35 -13.37 -35.18 28.13
N SER A 36 -12.21 -34.55 28.29
CA SER A 36 -11.19 -34.95 29.27
C SER A 36 -10.22 -33.81 29.55
N ARG A 37 -9.41 -33.94 30.62
CA ARG A 37 -8.33 -32.98 30.91
C ARG A 37 -7.31 -32.87 29.77
N ARG A 38 -7.05 -33.99 29.06
CA ARG A 38 -6.16 -34.03 27.89
C ARG A 38 -6.72 -33.20 26.74
N PHE A 39 -7.99 -33.39 26.40
CA PHE A 39 -8.64 -32.59 25.36
C PHE A 39 -8.71 -31.11 25.77
N TRP A 40 -9.05 -30.82 27.02
CA TRP A 40 -9.03 -29.46 27.54
C TRP A 40 -7.66 -28.80 27.33
N SER A 41 -6.55 -29.49 27.60
CA SER A 41 -5.21 -28.92 27.44
C SER A 41 -4.82 -28.58 25.99
N VAL A 42 -5.48 -29.19 24.99
CA VAL A 42 -5.22 -28.94 23.56
C VAL A 42 -6.20 -27.89 22.99
N PHE A 43 -7.49 -28.02 23.29
CA PHE A 43 -8.52 -27.16 22.69
C PHE A 43 -8.79 -25.88 23.47
N ALA A 44 -8.66 -25.89 24.81
CA ALA A 44 -8.95 -24.70 25.61
C ALA A 44 -8.00 -23.53 25.29
N PRO A 45 -6.68 -23.72 25.09
CA PRO A 45 -5.80 -22.63 24.65
C PRO A 45 -6.24 -22.02 23.32
N ARG A 46 -6.72 -22.83 22.37
CA ARG A 46 -7.19 -22.35 21.06
C ARG A 46 -8.53 -21.63 21.14
N LEU A 47 -9.42 -22.10 22.01
CA LEU A 47 -10.74 -21.51 22.24
C LEU A 47 -10.66 -20.18 23.01
N TRP A 48 -9.86 -20.13 24.08
CA TRP A 48 -9.82 -18.98 24.98
C TRP A 48 -8.77 -17.94 24.61
N ARG A 49 -7.94 -18.19 23.59
CA ARG A 49 -6.90 -17.26 23.13
C ARG A 49 -7.46 -15.87 22.82
N ASP A 50 -8.52 -15.85 22.02
CA ASP A 50 -9.28 -14.68 21.61
C ASP A 50 -10.77 -14.98 21.84
N PRO A 51 -11.30 -14.58 23.02
CA PRO A 51 -12.69 -14.84 23.36
C PRO A 51 -13.69 -14.24 22.36
N CYS A 52 -13.35 -13.15 21.68
CA CYS A 52 -14.22 -12.51 20.71
C CYS A 52 -14.29 -13.28 19.40
N ALA A 53 -13.14 -13.59 18.82
CA ALA A 53 -13.08 -14.41 17.61
C ALA A 53 -13.74 -15.77 17.83
N ALA A 54 -13.55 -16.36 19.02
CA ALA A 54 -14.17 -17.63 19.37
C ALA A 54 -15.70 -17.61 19.35
N ILE A 55 -16.30 -16.49 19.74
CA ILE A 55 -17.76 -16.34 19.78
C ILE A 55 -18.32 -16.06 18.40
N GLY A 56 -17.65 -15.22 17.61
CA GLY A 56 -18.04 -14.95 16.22
C GLY A 56 -17.98 -16.20 15.33
N THR A 57 -17.09 -17.15 15.64
CA THR A 57 -16.94 -18.41 14.88
C THR A 57 -17.78 -19.57 15.43
N ALA A 58 -18.03 -19.63 16.74
CA ALA A 58 -18.87 -20.66 17.35
C ALA A 58 -20.39 -20.37 17.29
N LEU A 59 -20.79 -19.12 17.05
CA LEU A 59 -22.19 -18.72 16.96
C LEU A 59 -22.46 -18.03 15.61
N ILE A 60 -23.15 -18.72 14.71
CA ILE A 60 -23.78 -18.13 13.53
C ILE A 60 -24.69 -16.98 14.01
N ARG A 61 -24.41 -15.76 13.54
CA ARG A 61 -25.19 -14.53 13.75
C ARG A 61 -25.24 -14.02 15.21
N ILE A 62 -24.27 -13.20 15.59
CA ILE A 62 -24.53 -12.07 16.51
C ILE A 62 -24.23 -10.79 15.74
N SER A 63 -25.14 -10.40 14.86
CA SER A 63 -25.11 -9.10 14.19
C SER A 63 -25.80 -8.00 15.01
N ALA A 64 -26.05 -8.22 16.31
CA ALA A 64 -26.90 -7.29 17.08
C ALA A 64 -26.42 -6.92 18.49
N ASP A 65 -25.42 -7.58 19.12
CA ASP A 65 -25.05 -7.15 20.48
C ASP A 65 -23.63 -7.52 20.96
N THR A 66 -22.63 -7.35 20.09
CA THR A 66 -21.21 -7.52 20.46
C THR A 66 -20.79 -6.56 21.58
N THR A 67 -21.39 -5.36 21.63
CA THR A 67 -21.21 -4.39 22.71
C THR A 67 -21.74 -4.89 24.05
N HIS A 68 -22.99 -5.39 24.12
CA HIS A 68 -23.52 -5.95 25.37
C HIS A 68 -22.71 -7.16 25.83
N TRP A 69 -22.26 -7.99 24.88
CA TRP A 69 -21.39 -9.12 25.20
C TRP A 69 -20.10 -8.63 25.89
N TRP A 70 -19.43 -7.62 25.33
CA TRP A 70 -18.22 -7.04 25.91
C TRP A 70 -18.47 -6.42 27.28
N ALA A 71 -19.54 -5.62 27.42
CA ALA A 71 -19.92 -5.02 28.70
C ALA A 71 -20.12 -6.10 29.78
N ARG A 72 -20.85 -7.18 29.45
CA ARG A 72 -21.08 -8.32 30.35
C ARG A 72 -19.80 -9.12 30.62
N PHE A 73 -18.95 -9.29 29.60
CA PHE A 73 -17.70 -10.02 29.74
C PHE A 73 -16.78 -9.32 30.73
N MET A 74 -16.57 -8.02 30.54
CA MET A 74 -15.68 -7.18 31.35
C MET A 74 -16.20 -6.98 32.79
N SER A 75 -17.50 -6.74 32.95
CA SER A 75 -18.09 -6.46 34.27
C SER A 75 -18.33 -7.72 35.12
N GLN A 76 -18.71 -8.84 34.51
CA GLN A 76 -19.15 -10.05 35.23
C GLN A 76 -18.31 -11.28 34.92
N LYS A 77 -18.22 -11.68 33.64
CA LYS A 77 -17.70 -13.01 33.29
C LYS A 77 -16.21 -13.15 33.58
N LEU A 78 -15.43 -12.09 33.38
CA LEU A 78 -13.99 -12.12 33.58
C LEU A 78 -13.60 -12.50 35.03
N ARG A 79 -14.37 -12.00 36.01
CA ARG A 79 -14.20 -12.36 37.44
C ARG A 79 -14.63 -13.79 37.75
N GLN A 80 -15.53 -14.36 36.96
CA GLN A 80 -16.01 -15.74 37.12
C GLN A 80 -15.07 -16.76 36.46
N LEU A 81 -14.21 -16.35 35.52
CA LEU A 81 -13.24 -17.24 34.91
C LEU A 81 -12.23 -17.74 35.94
N THR A 82 -11.85 -19.02 35.81
CA THR A 82 -10.78 -19.59 36.65
C THR A 82 -9.43 -18.95 36.33
N PRO A 83 -8.48 -18.88 37.28
CA PRO A 83 -7.13 -18.39 37.00
C PRO A 83 -6.46 -19.12 35.83
N LYS A 84 -6.66 -20.44 35.71
CA LYS A 84 -6.14 -21.22 34.59
C LYS A 84 -6.68 -20.77 33.23
N THR A 85 -7.97 -20.46 33.14
CA THR A 85 -8.58 -19.95 31.91
C THR A 85 -8.10 -18.55 31.57
N ARG A 86 -7.96 -17.67 32.57
CA ARG A 86 -7.45 -16.30 32.37
C ARG A 86 -6.03 -16.28 31.77
N LEU A 87 -5.19 -17.24 32.16
CA LEU A 87 -3.84 -17.40 31.60
C LEU A 87 -3.82 -17.81 30.12
N LEU A 88 -4.93 -18.31 29.57
CA LEU A 88 -5.03 -18.71 28.16
C LEU A 88 -5.34 -17.54 27.23
N ILE A 89 -5.91 -16.45 27.76
CA ILE A 89 -6.30 -15.29 26.96
C ILE A 89 -5.04 -14.51 26.58
N ARG A 90 -4.87 -14.30 25.27
CA ARG A 90 -3.72 -13.58 24.68
C ARG A 90 -4.14 -12.34 23.90
N VAL A 91 -5.39 -12.29 23.41
CA VAL A 91 -5.92 -11.20 22.60
C VAL A 91 -7.14 -10.60 23.29
N LEU A 92 -7.17 -9.27 23.37
CA LEU A 92 -8.33 -8.50 23.79
C LEU A 92 -8.72 -7.56 22.64
N ASP A 93 -9.65 -8.01 21.78
CA ASP A 93 -10.11 -7.25 20.61
C ASP A 93 -11.50 -6.62 20.82
N ALA A 94 -11.49 -5.35 21.23
CA ALA A 94 -12.71 -4.63 21.57
C ALA A 94 -13.35 -3.89 20.39
N ARG A 95 -12.92 -4.06 19.12
CA ARG A 95 -13.50 -3.34 17.95
C ARG A 95 -15.01 -3.50 17.82
N GLY A 96 -15.53 -4.68 18.15
CA GLY A 96 -16.97 -4.95 18.13
C GLY A 96 -17.75 -4.33 19.31
N ALA A 97 -17.08 -3.68 20.27
CA ALA A 97 -17.71 -3.03 21.40
C ALA A 97 -18.20 -1.62 21.06
N THR A 98 -17.63 -0.97 20.06
CA THR A 98 -18.06 0.32 19.53
C THR A 98 -19.18 0.12 18.51
N GLY A 99 -20.41 0.43 18.90
CA GLY A 99 -21.50 0.57 17.92
C GLY A 99 -21.30 1.81 17.04
N PRO A 100 -22.00 1.92 15.89
CA PRO A 100 -21.94 3.08 14.99
C PRO A 100 -22.48 4.39 15.60
N ARG A 101 -22.86 4.39 16.87
CA ARG A 101 -23.29 5.58 17.64
C ARG A 101 -22.66 5.51 19.02
N ASP A 102 -22.09 6.64 19.40
CA ASP A 102 -21.46 7.02 20.67
C ASP A 102 -21.44 6.00 21.81
N PHE A 103 -20.24 5.91 22.41
CA PHE A 103 -19.90 5.32 23.71
C PHE A 103 -20.85 5.67 24.88
N ALA A 104 -21.73 6.66 24.69
CA ALA A 104 -22.66 7.16 25.70
C ALA A 104 -23.70 6.14 26.19
N MET A 105 -23.91 5.01 25.50
CA MET A 105 -24.93 4.03 25.91
C MET A 105 -24.47 2.92 26.87
N TYR A 106 -23.17 2.67 27.05
CA TYR A 106 -22.69 1.55 27.89
C TYR A 106 -21.63 2.00 28.91
N PRO A 107 -22.04 2.40 30.13
CA PRO A 107 -21.15 2.91 31.19
C PRO A 107 -20.17 1.87 31.74
N GLU A 108 -20.27 0.60 31.34
CA GLU A 108 -19.40 -0.48 31.83
C GLU A 108 -18.05 -0.54 31.10
N LEU A 109 -17.94 -0.03 29.87
CA LEU A 109 -16.71 -0.08 29.06
C LEU A 109 -15.78 1.11 29.34
N THR A 110 -15.46 1.30 30.61
CA THR A 110 -14.64 2.42 31.09
C THR A 110 -13.16 2.09 31.12
N ARG A 111 -12.33 3.14 31.24
CA ARG A 111 -10.91 3.02 31.62
C ARG A 111 -10.68 2.05 32.77
N SER A 112 -11.53 2.08 33.80
CA SER A 112 -11.43 1.21 34.96
C SER A 112 -11.68 -0.27 34.63
N ALA A 113 -12.60 -0.55 33.70
CA ALA A 113 -12.88 -1.91 33.25
C ALA A 113 -11.71 -2.51 32.46
N PHE A 114 -11.13 -1.75 31.51
CA PHE A 114 -9.95 -2.19 30.77
C PHE A 114 -8.73 -2.36 31.67
N LYS A 115 -8.51 -1.44 32.61
CA LYS A 115 -7.47 -1.57 33.64
C LYS A 115 -7.63 -2.88 34.42
N LEU A 116 -8.83 -3.12 34.98
CA LEU A 116 -9.13 -4.34 35.72
C LEU A 116 -8.95 -5.59 34.85
N ALA A 117 -9.31 -5.52 33.57
CA ALA A 117 -9.16 -6.66 32.69
C ALA A 117 -7.69 -7.04 32.47
N LEU A 118 -6.82 -6.07 32.22
CA LEU A 118 -5.38 -6.32 32.09
C LEU A 118 -4.75 -6.79 33.40
N GLU A 119 -5.24 -6.33 34.56
CA GLU A 119 -4.82 -6.86 35.87
C GLU A 119 -5.20 -8.34 36.06
N LEU A 120 -6.36 -8.76 35.53
CA LEU A 120 -6.84 -10.14 35.62
C LEU A 120 -6.27 -11.05 34.52
N LEU A 121 -5.73 -10.49 33.44
CA LEU A 121 -5.28 -11.19 32.23
C LEU A 121 -3.79 -10.92 31.96
N PRO A 122 -2.87 -11.52 32.75
CA PRO A 122 -1.44 -11.17 32.72
C PRO A 122 -0.71 -11.60 31.43
N ASN A 123 -1.35 -12.42 30.59
CA ASN A 123 -0.76 -12.98 29.36
C ASN A 123 -1.27 -12.30 28.08
N VAL A 124 -2.01 -11.18 28.19
CA VAL A 124 -2.46 -10.43 27.02
C VAL A 124 -1.26 -9.84 26.29
N GLU A 125 -1.11 -10.21 25.02
CA GLU A 125 -0.04 -9.78 24.12
C GLU A 125 -0.58 -8.85 23.03
N ALA A 126 -1.89 -8.88 22.75
CA ALA A 126 -2.53 -8.03 21.76
C ALA A 126 -3.74 -7.31 22.36
N LEU A 127 -3.75 -5.99 22.21
CA LEU A 127 -4.83 -5.11 22.66
C LEU A 127 -5.30 -4.25 21.48
N VAL A 128 -6.58 -4.36 21.13
CA VAL A 128 -7.22 -3.61 20.04
C VAL A 128 -8.39 -2.82 20.61
N LEU A 129 -8.30 -1.50 20.53
CA LEU A 129 -9.25 -0.54 21.10
C LEU A 129 -9.70 0.48 20.06
N ASP A 130 -9.74 0.09 18.78
CA ASP A 130 -10.05 1.02 17.70
C ASP A 130 -11.44 1.66 17.89
N ASP A 131 -11.58 2.92 17.47
CA ASP A 131 -12.80 3.75 17.57
C ASP A 131 -13.27 4.07 19.00
N HIS A 132 -12.44 3.78 20.02
CA HIS A 132 -12.72 4.15 21.42
C HIS A 132 -12.33 5.60 21.73
N ILE A 133 -12.96 6.57 21.03
CA ILE A 133 -12.58 8.00 21.04
C ILE A 133 -12.52 8.59 22.47
N GLY A 134 -13.47 8.23 23.34
CA GLY A 134 -13.55 8.71 24.72
C GLY A 134 -12.64 8.00 25.74
N LEU A 135 -11.96 6.93 25.33
CA LEU A 135 -11.14 6.11 26.23
C LEU A 135 -9.77 6.74 26.45
N ASP A 136 -9.47 7.07 27.71
CA ASP A 136 -8.14 7.51 28.11
C ASP A 136 -7.21 6.31 28.37
N VAL A 137 -6.22 6.10 27.49
CA VAL A 137 -5.35 4.92 27.52
C VAL A 137 -4.18 5.02 28.52
N ARG A 138 -4.10 6.08 29.33
CA ARG A 138 -3.04 6.23 30.36
C ARG A 138 -2.99 5.08 31.38
N PHE A 139 -4.03 4.25 31.47
CA PHE A 139 -3.99 3.03 32.29
C PHE A 139 -2.96 2.00 31.83
N LEU A 140 -2.47 2.07 30.57
CA LEU A 140 -1.41 1.20 30.07
C LEU A 140 -0.04 1.50 30.69
N GLY A 141 0.15 2.72 31.18
CA GLY A 141 1.43 3.19 31.72
C GLY A 141 1.70 2.77 33.17
N LEU A 142 2.84 3.22 33.68
CA LEU A 142 3.24 3.04 35.07
C LEU A 142 2.22 3.68 36.03
N ASN A 143 1.73 2.89 36.98
CA ASN A 143 0.91 3.35 38.09
C ASN A 143 1.76 3.30 39.38
N PRO A 144 1.80 4.34 40.23
CA PRO A 144 2.56 4.34 41.47
C PRO A 144 2.31 3.14 42.39
N GLN A 145 1.15 2.51 42.27
CA GLN A 145 0.75 1.35 43.08
C GLN A 145 1.15 0.00 42.47
N GLN A 146 1.74 -0.05 41.27
CA GLN A 146 2.08 -1.28 40.57
C GLN A 146 3.58 -1.37 40.24
N PRO A 147 4.20 -2.56 40.40
CA PRO A 147 5.63 -2.74 40.16
C PRO A 147 5.99 -2.69 38.66
N SER A 148 5.02 -2.88 37.77
CA SER A 148 5.22 -2.88 36.32
C SER A 148 4.03 -2.28 35.58
N PRO A 149 4.24 -1.57 34.46
CA PRO A 149 3.15 -1.07 33.63
C PRO A 149 2.31 -2.21 33.04
N LEU A 150 1.00 -2.01 32.93
CA LEU A 150 0.07 -3.00 32.38
C LEU A 150 0.36 -3.31 30.89
N GLY A 151 0.88 -2.32 30.16
CA GLY A 151 1.26 -2.49 28.77
C GLY A 151 2.55 -3.30 28.53
N ARG A 152 3.28 -3.70 29.58
CA ARG A 152 4.64 -4.25 29.44
C ARG A 152 4.76 -5.48 28.54
N ALA A 153 3.76 -6.35 28.58
CA ALA A 153 3.71 -7.60 27.81
C ALA A 153 3.14 -7.42 26.39
N LEU A 154 2.60 -6.25 26.06
CA LEU A 154 1.96 -6.00 24.77
C LEU A 154 2.97 -6.02 23.63
N ARG A 155 2.58 -6.73 22.58
CA ARG A 155 3.29 -6.92 21.32
C ARG A 155 2.55 -6.26 20.17
N ILE A 156 1.23 -6.24 20.26
CA ILE A 156 0.32 -5.56 19.33
C ILE A 156 -0.52 -4.57 20.13
N LEU A 157 -0.52 -3.32 19.69
CA LEU A 157 -1.37 -2.27 20.21
C LEU A 157 -2.01 -1.55 19.04
N SER A 158 -3.34 -1.60 18.96
CA SER A 158 -4.12 -0.86 17.97
C SER A 158 -5.06 0.11 18.68
N LEU A 159 -4.89 1.39 18.33
CA LEU A 159 -5.55 2.55 18.91
C LEU A 159 -6.07 3.46 17.78
N ASN A 160 -6.51 2.87 16.67
CA ASN A 160 -7.03 3.64 15.54
C ASN A 160 -8.22 4.49 16.02
N ASN A 161 -8.21 5.77 15.72
CA ASN A 161 -9.22 6.75 16.13
C ASN A 161 -9.38 6.89 17.66
N VAL A 162 -8.33 6.59 18.43
CA VAL A 162 -8.25 6.89 19.88
C VAL A 162 -7.34 8.10 20.11
N THR A 163 -7.82 9.10 20.84
CA THR A 163 -7.12 10.38 20.98
C THR A 163 -6.54 10.62 22.38
N ASN A 164 -7.18 10.09 23.42
CA ASN A 164 -6.88 10.46 24.80
C ASN A 164 -5.75 9.61 25.41
N GLY A 165 -4.64 10.27 25.78
CA GLY A 165 -3.57 9.65 26.57
C GLY A 165 -2.55 8.81 25.78
N VAL A 166 -2.71 8.70 24.46
CA VAL A 166 -1.85 7.89 23.58
C VAL A 166 -0.39 8.31 23.67
N LEU A 167 -0.09 9.59 23.38
CA LEU A 167 1.28 10.11 23.38
C LEU A 167 1.97 9.93 24.74
N THR A 168 1.26 10.17 25.84
CA THR A 168 1.78 9.98 27.20
C THR A 168 2.24 8.55 27.44
N VAL A 169 1.50 7.56 26.94
CA VAL A 169 1.87 6.15 27.08
C VAL A 169 3.11 5.82 26.23
N LEU A 170 3.20 6.38 25.02
CA LEU A 170 4.28 6.09 24.06
C LEU A 170 5.62 6.75 24.41
N THR A 171 5.61 7.93 25.03
CA THR A 171 6.84 8.66 25.44
C THR A 171 7.38 8.20 26.79
N SER A 172 6.53 7.60 27.62
CA SER A 172 6.91 7.11 28.92
C SER A 172 7.85 5.92 28.79
N HIS A 173 8.98 5.99 29.51
CA HIS A 173 10.02 5.00 29.43
C HIS A 173 9.51 3.63 29.89
N ASN A 174 9.83 2.57 29.11
CA ASN A 174 9.61 1.17 29.48
C ASN A 174 8.14 0.74 29.68
N ASN A 175 7.17 1.53 29.18
CA ASN A 175 5.75 1.16 29.19
C ASN A 175 5.44 0.01 28.23
N LEU A 176 5.98 0.06 27.00
CA LEU A 176 5.67 -0.87 25.91
C LEU A 176 6.95 -1.47 25.26
N PRO A 177 7.85 -2.09 26.03
CA PRO A 177 9.16 -2.52 25.54
C PRO A 177 9.10 -3.71 24.55
N GLN A 178 8.01 -4.48 24.56
CA GLN A 178 7.82 -5.66 23.70
C GLN A 178 7.03 -5.37 22.42
N LEU A 179 6.65 -4.11 22.20
CA LEU A 179 5.74 -3.74 21.11
C LEU A 179 6.41 -3.91 19.74
N VAL A 180 5.73 -4.63 18.85
CA VAL A 180 6.15 -4.95 17.48
C VAL A 180 5.24 -4.28 16.45
N TYR A 181 3.94 -4.22 16.74
CA TYR A 181 2.92 -3.55 15.94
C TYR A 181 2.29 -2.41 16.73
N LEU A 182 2.27 -1.21 16.14
CA LEU A 182 1.58 -0.04 16.68
C LEU A 182 0.71 0.60 15.59
N ASP A 183 -0.57 0.76 15.90
CA ASP A 183 -1.50 1.56 15.12
C ASP A 183 -2.05 2.70 15.98
N ILE A 184 -1.77 3.94 15.57
CA ILE A 184 -2.29 5.18 16.18
C ILE A 184 -2.91 6.07 15.11
N SER A 185 -3.50 5.44 14.10
CA SER A 185 -4.15 6.12 12.99
C SER A 185 -5.24 7.06 13.50
N GLY A 186 -5.37 8.25 12.93
CA GLY A 186 -6.35 9.26 13.37
C GLY A 186 -6.02 9.97 14.69
N THR A 187 -4.95 9.60 15.39
CA THR A 187 -4.50 10.32 16.59
C THR A 187 -3.70 11.57 16.19
N PRO A 188 -4.05 12.78 16.68
CA PRO A 188 -3.26 13.97 16.41
C PRO A 188 -1.87 13.85 17.05
N LEU A 189 -0.83 14.04 16.25
CA LEU A 189 0.56 14.08 16.71
C LEU A 189 0.90 15.45 17.31
N PRO A 190 1.87 15.52 18.24
CA PRO A 190 2.22 16.74 18.95
C PRO A 190 2.82 17.80 18.01
N ASN A 191 2.84 19.05 18.49
CA ASN A 191 3.36 20.18 17.75
C ASN A 191 4.88 20.02 17.48
N PRO A 192 5.38 20.55 16.35
CA PRO A 192 6.76 20.31 15.89
C PRO A 192 7.85 20.82 16.85
N ASN A 193 7.51 21.75 17.74
CA ASN A 193 8.45 22.31 18.73
C ASN A 193 8.72 21.36 19.92
N GLU A 194 7.97 20.26 20.03
CA GLU A 194 8.16 19.23 21.04
C GLU A 194 8.83 18.01 20.39
N THR A 195 10.12 17.82 20.68
CA THR A 195 10.83 16.59 20.34
C THR A 195 10.31 15.46 21.22
N VAL A 196 9.49 14.60 20.64
CA VAL A 196 8.93 13.42 21.28
C VAL A 196 9.77 12.22 20.91
N GLU A 197 10.52 11.70 21.87
CA GLU A 197 11.29 10.46 21.70
C GLU A 197 10.39 9.25 21.94
N LEU A 198 10.15 8.47 20.88
CA LEU A 198 9.38 7.23 20.97
C LEU A 198 10.32 6.07 21.31
N LEU A 199 10.29 5.60 22.56
CA LEU A 199 11.15 4.52 23.05
C LEU A 199 10.51 3.15 22.83
N LEU A 200 10.37 2.75 21.57
CA LEU A 200 9.76 1.47 21.16
C LEU A 200 10.80 0.56 20.48
N PRO A 201 11.67 -0.12 21.25
CA PRO A 201 12.88 -0.72 20.70
C PRO A 201 12.64 -1.89 19.73
N LYS A 202 11.53 -2.60 19.94
CA LYS A 202 11.14 -3.78 19.16
C LYS A 202 10.12 -3.47 18.06
N LEU A 203 9.77 -2.19 17.85
CA LEU A 203 8.76 -1.83 16.86
C LEU A 203 9.23 -2.18 15.44
N ARG A 204 8.31 -2.72 14.64
CA ARG A 204 8.56 -3.22 13.29
C ARG A 204 7.50 -2.76 12.29
N ILE A 205 6.27 -2.58 12.74
CA ILE A 205 5.12 -2.13 11.95
C ILE A 205 4.54 -0.89 12.64
N LEU A 206 4.44 0.19 11.89
CA LEU A 206 3.90 1.45 12.38
C LEU A 206 2.82 1.96 11.42
N LYS A 207 1.61 2.17 11.94
CA LYS A 207 0.48 2.75 11.22
C LYS A 207 0.20 4.16 11.74
N LEU A 208 0.33 5.14 10.84
CA LEU A 208 0.14 6.57 11.05
C LEU A 208 -0.84 7.13 10.01
N HIS A 209 -1.89 6.38 9.70
CA HIS A 209 -2.89 6.78 8.71
C HIS A 209 -3.81 7.88 9.28
N ARG A 210 -4.12 8.93 8.51
CA ARG A 210 -4.97 10.07 8.94
C ARG A 210 -4.48 10.86 10.16
N ASN A 211 -3.17 10.88 10.42
CA ASN A 211 -2.60 11.65 11.54
C ASN A 211 -2.36 13.14 11.22
N GLY A 212 -2.62 13.59 9.98
CA GLY A 212 -2.42 14.97 9.54
C GLY A 212 -0.94 15.38 9.41
N ILE A 213 -0.06 14.43 9.09
CA ILE A 213 1.39 14.61 9.00
C ILE A 213 1.75 15.39 7.73
N TYR A 214 2.64 16.38 7.88
CA TYR A 214 3.23 17.14 6.79
C TYR A 214 4.68 16.69 6.55
N ALA A 215 5.27 17.05 5.40
CA ALA A 215 6.62 16.61 5.02
C ALA A 215 7.72 17.04 6.01
N ASP A 216 7.57 18.21 6.62
CA ASP A 216 8.46 18.75 7.66
C ASP A 216 8.38 18.00 8.99
N ARG A 217 7.34 17.17 9.20
CA ARG A 217 7.13 16.38 10.42
C ARG A 217 7.64 14.94 10.32
N LEU A 218 8.17 14.50 9.18
CA LEU A 218 8.65 13.12 9.03
C LEU A 218 9.98 12.82 9.74
N TYR A 219 10.56 13.75 10.51
CA TYR A 219 11.73 13.40 11.33
C TYR A 219 11.38 12.42 12.46
N TYR A 220 10.12 12.35 12.92
CA TYR A 220 9.70 11.42 13.97
C TYR A 220 9.92 9.95 13.59
N ILE A 221 9.85 9.60 12.31
CA ILE A 221 10.11 8.23 11.85
C ILE A 221 11.60 7.88 11.85
N ASN A 222 12.50 8.88 11.85
CA ASN A 222 13.95 8.63 11.88
C ASN A 222 14.43 8.02 13.19
N ILE A 223 13.66 8.18 14.28
CA ILE A 223 13.94 7.59 15.60
C ILE A 223 13.95 6.05 15.54
N PHE A 224 13.29 5.47 14.54
CA PHE A 224 13.26 4.03 14.39
C PHE A 224 14.49 3.45 13.69
N ASP A 225 15.40 4.27 13.17
CA ASP A 225 16.70 3.87 12.60
C ASP A 225 16.62 2.60 11.73
N ARG A 226 15.72 2.61 10.72
CA ARG A 226 15.51 1.51 9.76
C ARG A 226 15.03 0.19 10.36
N ARG A 227 14.59 0.16 11.62
CA ARG A 227 14.02 -1.05 12.26
C ARG A 227 12.63 -1.41 11.72
N LEU A 228 11.91 -0.44 11.17
CA LEU A 228 10.60 -0.68 10.59
C LEU A 228 10.74 -1.43 9.26
N TRP A 229 9.90 -2.45 9.08
CA TRP A 229 9.75 -3.09 7.77
C TRP A 229 8.44 -2.70 7.08
N SER A 230 7.44 -2.24 7.86
CA SER A 230 6.16 -1.71 7.36
C SER A 230 5.87 -0.34 7.95
N LEU A 231 5.50 0.59 7.07
CA LEU A 231 5.10 1.95 7.42
C LEU A 231 3.87 2.35 6.61
N ASP A 232 2.81 2.75 7.31
CA ASP A 232 1.62 3.32 6.71
C ASP A 232 1.49 4.79 7.05
N LEU A 233 1.51 5.63 6.02
CA LEU A 233 1.37 7.08 6.08
C LEU A 233 0.19 7.55 5.24
N SER A 234 -0.78 6.69 4.98
CA SER A 234 -1.91 7.01 4.10
C SER A 234 -2.79 8.12 4.67
N ASP A 235 -3.43 8.91 3.80
CA ASP A 235 -4.34 10.01 4.13
C ASP A 235 -3.74 11.09 5.05
N ASN A 236 -2.47 11.41 4.80
CA ASN A 236 -1.78 12.55 5.42
C ASN A 236 -1.67 13.73 4.44
N LYS A 237 -0.76 14.66 4.70
CA LYS A 237 -0.49 15.84 3.86
C LYS A 237 0.94 15.82 3.31
N LEU A 238 1.45 14.63 3.03
CA LEU A 238 2.81 14.44 2.50
C LEU A 238 2.90 14.90 1.04
N THR A 239 4.10 15.32 0.64
CA THR A 239 4.42 15.81 -0.71
C THR A 239 5.77 15.22 -1.13
N ASP A 240 6.26 15.52 -2.33
CA ASP A 240 7.56 15.02 -2.82
C ASP A 240 8.74 15.36 -1.89
N ARG A 241 8.65 16.41 -1.06
CA ARG A 241 9.64 16.72 -0.02
C ARG A 241 9.82 15.59 1.00
N SER A 242 8.81 14.76 1.19
CA SER A 242 8.80 13.60 2.08
C SER A 242 9.69 12.46 1.58
N VAL A 243 9.96 12.38 0.26
CA VAL A 243 10.70 11.26 -0.36
C VAL A 243 12.07 11.06 0.30
N GLN A 244 12.80 12.14 0.58
CA GLN A 244 14.13 12.03 1.21
C GLN A 244 14.07 11.40 2.60
N PHE A 245 13.01 11.65 3.37
CA PHE A 245 12.84 11.05 4.71
C PHE A 245 12.50 9.57 4.61
N LEU A 246 11.64 9.20 3.66
CA LEU A 246 11.30 7.80 3.39
C LEU A 246 12.52 6.99 2.95
N LEU A 247 13.37 7.56 2.09
CA LEU A 247 14.60 6.90 1.63
C LEU A 247 15.60 6.65 2.76
N ARG A 248 15.63 7.48 3.81
CA ARG A 248 16.49 7.23 4.99
C ARG A 248 16.09 6.00 5.79
N GLN A 249 14.82 5.59 5.68
CA GLN A 249 14.29 4.38 6.32
C GLN A 249 14.57 3.10 5.53
N LEU A 250 15.06 3.20 4.29
CA LEU A 250 15.55 2.06 3.51
C LEU A 250 17.01 1.76 3.87
N ASP A 251 17.45 0.53 3.65
CA ASP A 251 18.84 0.13 3.93
C ASP A 251 19.74 0.37 2.72
N PRO A 252 20.62 1.39 2.69
CA PRO A 252 21.49 1.63 1.55
C PRO A 252 22.45 0.46 1.27
N ARG A 253 22.73 -0.41 2.25
CA ARG A 253 23.61 -1.58 2.08
C ARG A 253 22.92 -2.73 1.34
N ARG A 254 21.58 -2.74 1.32
CA ARG A 254 20.77 -3.77 0.66
C ARG A 254 20.59 -3.44 -0.82
N LEU A 255 21.62 -3.75 -1.60
CA LEU A 255 21.65 -3.60 -3.06
C LEU A 255 21.12 -4.88 -3.71
N LEU A 256 19.84 -4.89 -4.09
CA LEU A 256 19.21 -6.04 -4.76
C LEU A 256 19.31 -5.96 -6.29
N ARG A 257 19.81 -4.83 -6.81
CA ARG A 257 20.09 -4.64 -8.22
C ARG A 257 21.44 -5.25 -8.54
N THR A 258 21.45 -6.46 -9.10
CA THR A 258 22.67 -7.18 -9.44
C THR A 258 22.89 -7.21 -10.94
N SER A 259 24.15 -7.38 -11.36
CA SER A 259 24.50 -7.59 -12.76
C SER A 259 24.13 -8.98 -13.28
N GLN A 260 23.71 -9.89 -12.39
CA GLN A 260 23.43 -11.30 -12.69
C GLN A 260 22.26 -11.47 -13.67
N HIS A 261 21.32 -10.53 -13.66
CA HIS A 261 20.09 -10.61 -14.46
C HIS A 261 20.07 -9.65 -15.66
N LYS A 262 21.21 -9.04 -16.01
CA LYS A 262 21.31 -8.07 -17.12
C LYS A 262 20.77 -8.62 -18.45
N LYS A 263 20.96 -9.92 -18.70
CA LYS A 263 20.51 -10.60 -19.92
C LYS A 263 18.98 -10.74 -20.00
N THR A 264 18.30 -10.82 -18.86
CA THR A 264 16.85 -11.13 -18.76
C THR A 264 16.00 -9.91 -18.36
N GLU A 265 16.58 -8.99 -17.60
CA GLU A 265 15.89 -7.84 -16.97
C GLU A 265 16.36 -6.49 -17.52
N GLY A 266 17.41 -6.48 -18.35
CA GLY A 266 17.98 -5.27 -18.94
C GLY A 266 19.05 -4.60 -18.08
N ILE A 267 19.62 -3.52 -18.62
CA ILE A 267 20.71 -2.73 -18.01
C ILE A 267 20.26 -1.28 -17.88
N ILE A 268 20.45 -0.69 -16.71
CA ILE A 268 20.31 0.76 -16.51
C ILE A 268 21.59 1.43 -17.01
N GLU A 269 21.44 2.32 -17.97
CA GLU A 269 22.53 3.13 -18.53
C GLU A 269 22.32 4.60 -18.22
N PHE A 270 23.41 5.27 -17.86
CA PHE A 270 23.43 6.71 -17.63
C PHE A 270 24.10 7.37 -18.83
N TRP A 271 23.34 8.21 -19.53
CA TRP A 271 23.78 8.93 -20.70
C TRP A 271 24.02 10.38 -20.31
N MET A 272 25.25 10.86 -20.49
CA MET A 272 25.63 12.26 -20.34
C MET A 272 25.95 12.80 -21.72
N ASP A 273 24.94 13.09 -22.52
CA ASP A 273 25.14 13.82 -23.78
C ASP A 273 23.90 14.65 -24.13
N PHE A 274 24.09 15.71 -24.92
CA PHE A 274 23.16 16.80 -25.29
C PHE A 274 23.22 18.11 -24.48
N GLY A 275 24.41 18.53 -24.01
CA GLY A 275 24.60 19.90 -23.48
C GLY A 275 23.76 20.25 -22.23
N SER A 276 23.00 19.29 -21.71
CA SER A 276 22.23 19.39 -20.48
C SER A 276 23.05 18.88 -19.32
N HIS A 277 23.10 19.64 -18.23
CA HIS A 277 23.74 19.24 -16.95
C HIS A 277 23.04 18.08 -16.23
N ILE A 278 22.17 17.31 -16.91
CA ILE A 278 21.32 16.28 -16.33
C ILE A 278 21.59 14.95 -17.02
N PRO A 279 22.02 13.90 -16.29
CA PRO A 279 22.19 12.57 -16.84
C PRO A 279 20.82 11.96 -17.18
N PHE A 280 20.65 11.51 -18.42
CA PHE A 280 19.49 10.73 -18.82
C PHE A 280 19.67 9.27 -18.38
N ILE A 281 18.62 8.68 -17.83
CA ILE A 281 18.63 7.28 -17.44
C ILE A 281 17.83 6.49 -18.48
N CYS A 282 18.52 5.61 -19.21
CA CYS A 282 17.93 4.74 -20.20
C CYS A 282 17.91 3.30 -19.67
N LEU A 283 16.80 2.60 -19.86
CA LEU A 283 16.76 1.16 -19.69
C LEU A 283 17.04 0.51 -21.03
N ARG A 284 18.21 -0.12 -21.17
CA ARG A 284 18.55 -0.93 -22.33
C ARG A 284 18.11 -2.36 -22.09
N GLU A 285 17.13 -2.82 -22.87
CA GLU A 285 16.74 -4.22 -22.90
C GLU A 285 17.48 -4.97 -24.02
N VAL A 286 17.68 -6.27 -23.84
CA VAL A 286 18.19 -7.13 -24.91
C VAL A 286 17.06 -7.29 -25.95
N HIS A 287 17.39 -7.14 -27.23
CA HIS A 287 16.41 -7.00 -28.32
C HIS A 287 15.30 -8.08 -28.25
N GLY A 288 14.04 -7.65 -28.32
CA GLY A 288 12.85 -8.51 -28.39
C GLY A 288 12.13 -8.80 -27.06
N SER A 289 12.68 -8.42 -25.90
CA SER A 289 12.09 -8.74 -24.58
C SER A 289 10.98 -7.80 -24.09
N SER A 290 10.75 -6.67 -24.77
CA SER A 290 9.81 -5.62 -24.33
C SER A 290 8.43 -5.71 -24.98
N ASP A 291 8.36 -6.16 -26.24
CA ASP A 291 7.17 -6.01 -27.09
C ASP A 291 6.46 -7.33 -27.37
N VAL A 292 7.14 -8.45 -27.11
CA VAL A 292 6.62 -9.81 -27.31
C VAL A 292 6.77 -10.57 -26.02
N PHE A 293 5.68 -11.18 -25.56
CA PHE A 293 5.70 -12.13 -24.44
C PHE A 293 6.66 -13.28 -24.79
N LEU A 294 7.90 -13.21 -24.32
CA LEU A 294 8.93 -14.23 -24.54
C LEU A 294 9.14 -14.99 -23.22
N PRO A 295 8.46 -16.13 -23.02
CA PRO A 295 8.71 -16.97 -21.87
C PRO A 295 10.14 -17.52 -21.92
N GLY A 296 10.82 -17.47 -20.79
CA GLY A 296 12.21 -17.89 -20.69
C GLY A 296 12.78 -17.60 -19.31
N ASP A 297 14.09 -17.37 -19.26
CA ASP A 297 14.88 -17.25 -18.03
C ASP A 297 14.38 -16.16 -17.06
N ARG A 298 13.58 -15.19 -17.54
CA ARG A 298 12.96 -14.13 -16.71
C ARG A 298 11.96 -14.64 -15.67
N TYR A 299 11.41 -15.83 -15.88
CA TYR A 299 10.49 -16.48 -14.94
C TYR A 299 11.20 -17.43 -13.98
N LEU A 300 12.51 -17.63 -14.11
CA LEU A 300 13.25 -18.47 -13.19
C LEU A 300 13.47 -17.74 -11.87
N VAL A 301 13.28 -18.47 -10.78
CA VAL A 301 13.75 -18.05 -9.46
C VAL A 301 15.28 -18.01 -9.46
N ASP A 302 15.85 -17.10 -8.70
CA ASP A 302 17.31 -17.01 -8.59
C ASP A 302 17.93 -18.27 -8.01
N ALA A 303 19.15 -18.55 -8.45
CA ALA A 303 19.97 -19.52 -7.79
C ALA A 303 20.20 -19.09 -6.33
N PRO A 304 20.04 -20.00 -5.35
CA PRO A 304 20.35 -19.69 -3.96
C PRO A 304 21.82 -19.28 -3.84
N ALA A 305 22.08 -18.26 -3.02
CA ALA A 305 23.45 -17.85 -2.73
C ALA A 305 24.13 -18.92 -1.88
N PHE A 306 25.19 -19.55 -2.41
CA PHE A 306 26.06 -20.43 -1.63
C PHE A 306 27.20 -19.58 -1.07
N SER A 307 27.25 -19.35 0.24
CA SER A 307 28.43 -18.76 0.86
C SER A 307 29.50 -19.85 1.05
N THR A 308 30.63 -19.69 0.38
CA THR A 308 31.84 -20.44 0.72
C THR A 308 32.55 -19.66 1.83
N LEU A 309 32.79 -20.31 2.97
CA LEU A 309 33.45 -19.84 4.20
C LEU A 309 32.54 -19.36 5.34
N SER A 310 32.63 -20.11 6.43
CA SER A 310 31.90 -19.99 7.69
C SER A 310 32.56 -19.05 8.72
N ASN A 311 33.39 -18.09 8.31
CA ASN A 311 34.26 -17.34 9.25
C ASN A 311 34.34 -15.81 9.03
N SER A 312 33.38 -15.17 8.35
CA SER A 312 33.24 -13.71 8.43
C SER A 312 31.86 -13.35 8.97
N GLU A 313 31.84 -12.64 10.09
CA GLU A 313 30.64 -11.98 10.59
C GLU A 313 30.14 -11.00 9.51
N GLU A 314 28.83 -11.07 9.22
CA GLU A 314 28.01 -10.06 8.52
C GLU A 314 27.99 -9.95 6.97
N ASP A 315 28.45 -10.93 6.18
CA ASP A 315 28.11 -10.96 4.74
C ASP A 315 26.84 -11.82 4.49
N THR A 316 25.68 -11.35 4.98
CA THR A 316 24.40 -11.87 4.47
C THR A 316 24.29 -11.45 3.00
N VAL A 317 24.53 -12.38 2.07
CA VAL A 317 24.35 -12.14 0.64
C VAL A 317 22.95 -11.57 0.41
N ASN A 318 22.89 -10.34 -0.12
CA ASN A 318 21.65 -9.64 -0.45
C ASN A 318 20.87 -10.41 -1.51
N THR A 319 20.04 -11.35 -1.06
CA THR A 319 19.21 -12.19 -1.92
C THR A 319 17.82 -11.58 -2.03
N ARG A 320 17.33 -11.48 -3.27
CA ARG A 320 15.93 -11.10 -3.53
C ARG A 320 15.02 -12.27 -3.20
N SER A 321 13.74 -11.98 -2.91
CA SER A 321 12.75 -12.99 -2.57
C SER A 321 12.59 -13.98 -3.72
N ASP A 322 12.54 -15.28 -3.40
CA ASP A 322 12.26 -16.35 -4.36
C ASP A 322 10.76 -16.48 -4.68
N GLY A 323 9.91 -15.67 -4.03
CA GLY A 323 8.45 -15.67 -4.20
C GLY A 323 7.75 -16.90 -3.61
N SER A 324 8.47 -17.83 -2.96
CA SER A 324 7.91 -19.08 -2.43
C SER A 324 7.12 -18.88 -1.14
N LEU A 325 7.54 -17.92 -0.32
CA LEU A 325 6.85 -17.55 0.91
C LEU A 325 5.81 -16.48 0.61
N SER A 326 4.65 -16.53 1.26
CA SER A 326 3.66 -15.44 1.19
C SER A 326 4.28 -14.10 1.59
N ILE A 327 3.79 -13.00 1.02
CA ILE A 327 4.15 -11.65 1.46
C ILE A 327 3.87 -11.55 2.97
N ARG A 328 4.77 -10.89 3.71
CA ARG A 328 4.62 -10.73 5.16
C ARG A 328 3.37 -9.90 5.45
N PRO A 329 2.41 -10.40 6.22
CA PRO A 329 1.22 -9.61 6.53
C PRO A 329 1.58 -8.48 7.48
N ASP A 330 1.16 -7.26 7.13
CA ASP A 330 1.34 -6.06 7.94
C ASP A 330 0.02 -5.45 8.41
N THR A 331 -1.11 -6.09 8.07
CA THR A 331 -2.44 -5.75 8.57
C THR A 331 -2.65 -6.30 9.97
N LEU A 332 -3.47 -5.64 10.78
CA LEU A 332 -3.78 -6.06 12.15
C LEU A 332 -4.21 -7.53 12.22
N ASP A 333 -5.20 -7.93 11.41
CA ASP A 333 -5.74 -9.28 11.41
C ASP A 333 -4.71 -10.31 10.93
N GLY A 334 -3.87 -9.95 9.95
CA GLY A 334 -2.79 -10.82 9.48
C GLY A 334 -1.71 -11.03 10.55
N VAL A 335 -1.34 -9.99 11.29
CA VAL A 335 -0.37 -10.08 12.40
C VAL A 335 -0.97 -10.85 13.59
N LEU A 336 -2.25 -10.64 13.92
CA LEU A 336 -2.97 -11.44 14.92
C LEU A 336 -3.01 -12.91 14.53
N GLN A 337 -3.23 -13.23 13.26
CA GLN A 337 -3.20 -14.60 12.74
C GLN A 337 -1.80 -15.23 12.81
N LEU A 338 -0.74 -14.45 12.54
CA LEU A 338 0.63 -14.91 12.70
C LEU A 338 0.96 -15.26 14.15
N LEU A 339 0.58 -14.40 15.10
CA LEU A 339 0.72 -14.73 16.51
C LEU A 339 -0.09 -15.98 16.85
N SER A 340 -1.24 -16.18 16.20
CA SER A 340 -2.19 -17.28 16.42
C SER A 340 -1.68 -18.68 16.15
N ARG A 341 -0.63 -18.84 15.32
CA ARG A 341 -0.05 -20.15 15.00
C ARG A 341 0.71 -20.75 16.21
N ASP A 342 0.43 -22.02 16.53
CA ASP A 342 1.02 -22.76 17.65
C ASP A 342 2.54 -22.78 17.54
N GLY A 343 3.17 -21.92 18.34
CA GLY A 343 4.60 -21.63 18.28
C GLY A 343 4.93 -20.18 18.60
N GLY A 344 4.08 -19.47 19.36
CA GLY A 344 4.07 -18.02 19.61
C GLY A 344 5.35 -17.35 20.13
N ILE A 345 6.42 -18.12 20.28
CA ILE A 345 7.79 -17.65 20.52
C ILE A 345 8.53 -17.50 19.16
N THR A 346 8.43 -18.49 18.27
CA THR A 346 9.09 -18.52 16.95
C THR A 346 8.50 -17.57 15.88
N ALA A 347 7.17 -17.37 15.81
CA ALA A 347 6.58 -16.54 14.75
C ALA A 347 7.06 -15.08 14.74
N THR A 348 7.53 -14.62 15.90
CA THR A 348 8.12 -13.31 16.09
C THR A 348 9.62 -13.32 16.34
N ASP A 349 10.18 -14.45 16.75
CA ASP A 349 11.63 -14.65 16.73
C ASP A 349 12.13 -14.96 15.29
N HIS A 350 11.21 -15.02 14.31
CA HIS A 350 11.46 -14.82 12.87
C HIS A 350 11.32 -13.34 12.39
N LEU A 351 11.02 -12.39 13.29
CA LEU A 351 11.12 -10.93 13.04
C LEU A 351 12.50 -10.26 13.27
N PRO A 352 13.60 -10.94 13.70
CA PRO A 352 14.93 -10.33 13.73
C PRO A 352 15.57 -10.45 12.34
N GLY A 353 15.95 -9.32 11.76
CA GLY A 353 16.70 -9.25 10.50
C GLY A 353 16.09 -8.35 9.42
N SER A 354 14.88 -7.80 9.63
CA SER A 354 14.38 -6.77 8.71
C SER A 354 15.16 -5.47 8.90
N VAL A 355 16.17 -5.25 8.06
CA VAL A 355 16.85 -3.97 7.94
C VAL A 355 16.15 -3.21 6.82
N GLY A 356 15.48 -2.12 7.20
CA GLY A 356 14.80 -1.18 6.30
C GLY A 356 13.38 -1.55 5.90
N LEU A 357 12.68 -0.56 5.34
CA LEU A 357 11.31 -0.70 4.86
C LEU A 357 11.21 -1.65 3.67
N THR A 358 10.20 -2.51 3.70
CA THR A 358 9.79 -3.38 2.59
C THR A 358 8.33 -3.15 2.19
N HIS A 359 7.51 -2.65 3.12
CA HIS A 359 6.09 -2.35 2.92
C HIS A 359 5.87 -0.86 3.16
N LEU A 360 5.27 -0.19 2.18
CA LEU A 360 5.06 1.25 2.23
C LEU A 360 3.68 1.62 1.67
N HIS A 361 2.89 2.30 2.50
CA HIS A 361 1.56 2.78 2.15
C HIS A 361 1.51 4.31 2.18
N LEU A 362 1.24 4.93 1.03
CA LEU A 362 1.29 6.38 0.79
C LEU A 362 0.00 6.95 0.18
N SER A 363 -1.06 6.13 0.08
CA SER A 363 -2.34 6.53 -0.51
C SER A 363 -2.95 7.78 0.14
N GLY A 364 -3.74 8.55 -0.59
CA GLY A 364 -4.41 9.76 -0.05
C GLY A 364 -3.49 10.95 0.30
N ASN A 365 -2.24 10.94 -0.15
CA ASN A 365 -1.29 12.07 0.01
C ASN A 365 -1.19 12.94 -1.26
N ASN A 366 -0.36 13.98 -1.22
CA ASN A 366 -0.15 14.92 -2.33
C ASN A 366 1.18 14.67 -3.07
N PHE A 367 1.53 13.40 -3.31
CA PHE A 367 2.71 13.05 -4.11
C PHE A 367 2.46 13.30 -5.60
N SER A 368 3.51 13.71 -6.32
CA SER A 368 3.52 13.67 -7.78
C SER A 368 3.97 12.31 -8.29
N ALA A 369 3.64 11.99 -9.53
CA ALA A 369 4.12 10.79 -10.21
C ALA A 369 5.66 10.76 -10.26
N ALA A 370 6.29 11.91 -10.48
CA ALA A 370 7.74 12.07 -10.48
C ALA A 370 8.36 11.84 -9.08
N GLY A 371 7.70 12.30 -8.01
CA GLY A 371 8.14 12.05 -6.63
C GLY A 371 8.14 10.56 -6.28
N ILE A 372 7.08 9.84 -6.65
CA ILE A 372 7.00 8.39 -6.48
C ILE A 372 8.02 7.66 -7.36
N GLU A 373 8.21 8.09 -8.60
CA GLU A 373 9.26 7.55 -9.46
C GLU A 373 10.64 7.70 -8.82
N SER A 374 10.97 8.89 -8.29
CA SER A 374 12.24 9.16 -7.61
C SER A 374 12.45 8.24 -6.40
N LEU A 375 11.39 8.05 -5.60
CA LEU A 375 11.39 7.13 -4.46
C LEU A 375 11.71 5.70 -4.91
N LEU A 376 11.01 5.18 -5.91
CA LEU A 376 11.19 3.82 -6.41
C LEU A 376 12.58 3.62 -7.05
N ARG A 377 13.05 4.59 -7.85
CA ARG A 377 14.41 4.58 -8.43
C ARG A 377 15.49 4.53 -7.36
N ARG A 378 15.30 5.18 -6.21
CA ARG A 378 16.28 5.25 -5.13
C ARG A 378 16.08 4.18 -4.04
N SER A 379 15.07 3.33 -4.18
CA SER A 379 14.75 2.29 -3.20
C SER A 379 15.62 1.02 -3.26
N ASN A 380 16.55 0.94 -4.23
CA ASN A 380 17.41 -0.22 -4.46
C ASN A 380 16.68 -1.57 -4.60
N GLY A 381 15.39 -1.53 -4.99
CA GLY A 381 14.57 -2.72 -5.20
C GLY A 381 14.11 -3.42 -3.93
N GLN A 382 14.19 -2.78 -2.77
CA GLN A 382 13.86 -3.38 -1.45
C GLN A 382 12.36 -3.51 -1.19
N ILE A 383 11.55 -2.67 -1.84
CA ILE A 383 10.11 -2.62 -1.62
C ILE A 383 9.46 -3.89 -2.17
N GLU A 384 8.78 -4.63 -1.29
CA GLU A 384 8.01 -5.83 -1.58
C GLU A 384 6.53 -5.51 -1.78
N HIS A 385 6.00 -4.54 -1.01
CA HIS A 385 4.62 -4.07 -1.08
C HIS A 385 4.59 -2.54 -1.19
N PHE A 386 3.95 -2.02 -2.23
CA PHE A 386 3.80 -0.59 -2.46
C PHE A 386 2.34 -0.22 -2.71
N ASP A 387 1.85 0.76 -1.95
CA ASP A 387 0.49 1.30 -2.09
C ASP A 387 0.53 2.82 -2.26
N CYS A 388 0.05 3.30 -3.42
CA CYS A 388 -0.18 4.71 -3.70
C CYS A 388 -1.28 4.87 -4.75
N ASP A 389 -2.49 5.19 -4.28
CA ASP A 389 -3.73 5.20 -5.05
C ASP A 389 -3.87 6.34 -6.06
N SER A 390 -3.29 7.49 -5.77
CA SER A 390 -3.44 8.70 -6.56
C SER A 390 -2.19 9.57 -6.48
N MET A 391 -1.64 9.90 -7.64
CA MET A 391 -0.48 10.78 -7.78
C MET A 391 -0.82 11.87 -8.76
N ARG A 392 -0.33 13.10 -8.54
CA ARG A 392 -0.47 14.16 -9.53
C ARG A 392 0.47 13.90 -10.70
N LEU A 393 -0.09 13.76 -11.91
CA LEU A 393 0.69 13.48 -13.11
C LEU A 393 1.57 14.68 -13.49
N TYR A 394 1.01 15.89 -13.36
CA TYR A 394 1.70 17.16 -13.59
C TYR A 394 1.57 18.05 -12.37
N LEU A 395 2.64 18.76 -12.04
CA LEU A 395 2.64 19.73 -10.95
C LEU A 395 2.06 21.09 -11.44
N PRO A 396 1.25 21.78 -10.61
CA PRO A 396 0.79 23.14 -10.93
C PRO A 396 1.98 24.11 -11.11
N ASP A 397 1.77 25.17 -11.89
CA ASP A 397 2.73 26.26 -12.12
C ASP A 397 3.47 26.67 -10.83
N GLY A 398 4.81 26.58 -10.84
CA GLY A 398 5.70 27.07 -9.79
C GLY A 398 6.25 26.02 -8.79
N HIS A 399 5.90 24.75 -8.94
CA HIS A 399 6.49 23.67 -8.14
C HIS A 399 7.65 23.01 -8.88
N ASN A 400 8.89 23.39 -8.54
CA ASN A 400 10.08 22.71 -9.03
C ASN A 400 10.20 21.33 -8.34
N CYS A 401 10.21 20.24 -9.11
CA CYS A 401 10.70 18.96 -8.62
C CYS A 401 12.23 19.05 -8.51
N GLN A 402 12.73 19.18 -7.28
CA GLN A 402 14.15 18.99 -7.00
C GLN A 402 14.43 17.49 -6.93
N MET A 403 15.04 16.96 -7.98
CA MET A 403 15.64 15.63 -8.00
C MET A 403 17.09 15.76 -7.55
N THR A 404 17.43 15.24 -6.38
CA THR A 404 18.84 15.14 -5.97
C THR A 404 19.43 13.83 -6.49
N HIS A 405 20.36 13.93 -7.43
CA HIS A 405 21.19 12.81 -7.89
C HIS A 405 22.62 13.06 -7.41
N GLY A 406 22.96 12.52 -6.23
CA GLY A 406 24.24 12.82 -5.57
C GLY A 406 24.32 14.28 -5.10
N ASP A 407 25.53 14.84 -5.05
CA ASP A 407 25.80 16.26 -4.71
C ASP A 407 25.34 17.25 -5.80
N LEU A 408 24.65 16.77 -6.84
CA LEU A 408 24.08 17.60 -7.90
C LEU A 408 22.56 17.73 -7.72
N GLU A 409 22.11 18.91 -7.32
CA GLU A 409 20.69 19.29 -7.32
C GLU A 409 20.21 19.46 -8.77
N VAL A 410 19.40 18.53 -9.25
CA VAL A 410 18.76 18.62 -10.56
C VAL A 410 17.31 19.06 -10.37
N SER A 411 17.00 20.31 -10.73
CA SER A 411 15.61 20.75 -10.87
C SER A 411 15.07 20.32 -12.24
N CYS A 412 14.24 19.27 -12.27
CA CYS A 412 13.46 18.96 -13.47
C CYS A 412 12.26 19.91 -13.52
N SER A 413 12.38 21.02 -14.25
CA SER A 413 11.23 21.84 -14.62
C SER A 413 10.46 21.13 -15.74
N CYS A 414 9.28 20.61 -15.41
CA CYS A 414 8.33 20.19 -16.44
C CYS A 414 7.96 21.44 -17.25
N ARG A 415 8.20 21.44 -18.57
CA ARG A 415 7.86 22.56 -19.47
C ARG A 415 6.34 22.70 -19.73
N LEU A 416 5.55 21.80 -19.15
CA LEU A 416 4.10 21.74 -19.23
C LEU A 416 3.54 21.78 -17.80
N HIS A 417 2.75 22.81 -17.52
CA HIS A 417 2.00 22.94 -16.29
C HIS A 417 0.51 22.88 -16.60
N THR A 418 -0.24 22.27 -15.69
CA THR A 418 -1.70 22.35 -15.71
C THR A 418 -2.13 23.64 -15.01
N SER A 419 -3.26 24.20 -15.45
CA SER A 419 -3.91 25.28 -14.70
C SER A 419 -4.06 24.87 -13.23
N LYS A 420 -3.84 25.81 -12.29
CA LYS A 420 -3.93 25.56 -10.84
C LYS A 420 -5.28 24.99 -10.39
N LEU A 421 -6.32 25.19 -11.20
CA LEU A 421 -7.67 24.71 -10.95
C LEU A 421 -7.87 23.25 -11.37
N ILE A 422 -7.02 22.71 -12.26
CA ILE A 422 -7.18 21.38 -12.84
C ILE A 422 -6.19 20.42 -12.17
N GLY A 423 -6.74 19.40 -11.51
CA GLY A 423 -5.97 18.27 -11.01
C GLY A 423 -5.98 17.12 -12.02
N ILE A 424 -4.81 16.76 -12.55
CA ILE A 424 -4.63 15.54 -13.37
C ILE A 424 -3.92 14.50 -12.53
N TYR A 425 -4.59 13.37 -12.29
CA TYR A 425 -4.09 12.30 -11.45
C TYR A 425 -3.81 11.04 -12.27
N GLY A 426 -2.70 10.37 -11.97
CA GLY A 426 -2.31 9.14 -12.60
C GLY A 426 -0.81 8.88 -12.57
N PHE A 427 -0.43 7.75 -13.14
CA PHE A 427 0.93 7.24 -13.27
C PHE A 427 1.21 6.75 -14.71
N SER A 428 0.85 7.56 -15.70
CA SER A 428 1.03 7.24 -17.13
C SER A 428 2.49 7.47 -17.56
N GLY A 429 3.03 6.64 -18.47
CA GLY A 429 4.38 6.79 -19.01
C GLY A 429 5.54 6.38 -18.10
N LEU A 430 5.23 5.81 -16.94
CA LEU A 430 6.22 5.42 -15.93
C LEU A 430 6.25 3.91 -15.67
N SER A 431 5.66 3.11 -16.55
CA SER A 431 5.53 1.65 -16.39
C SER A 431 6.89 0.93 -16.25
N GLN A 432 7.94 1.47 -16.88
CA GLN A 432 9.32 0.96 -16.79
C GLN A 432 9.88 0.93 -15.37
N ILE A 433 9.39 1.76 -14.45
CA ILE A 433 9.90 1.79 -13.07
C ILE A 433 9.61 0.50 -12.31
N PHE A 434 8.56 -0.22 -12.71
CA PHE A 434 8.16 -1.45 -12.06
C PHE A 434 8.89 -2.68 -12.58
N ARG A 435 9.78 -2.54 -13.57
CA ARG A 435 10.59 -3.65 -14.05
C ARG A 435 11.53 -4.16 -12.94
N PRO A 436 11.87 -5.46 -12.90
CA PRO A 436 12.73 -6.05 -11.87
C PRO A 436 14.08 -5.35 -11.69
N VAL A 437 14.61 -4.72 -12.74
CA VAL A 437 15.85 -3.93 -12.69
C VAL A 437 15.78 -2.76 -11.69
N TRP A 438 14.59 -2.19 -11.48
CA TRP A 438 14.33 -1.11 -10.53
C TRP A 438 13.68 -1.63 -9.25
N CYS A 439 12.66 -2.47 -9.41
CA CYS A 439 11.77 -3.01 -8.38
C CYS A 439 11.92 -4.54 -8.24
N SER A 440 13.12 -4.98 -7.84
CA SER A 440 13.53 -6.40 -7.85
C SER A 440 12.75 -7.32 -6.91
N ASN A 441 12.24 -6.79 -5.80
CA ASN A 441 11.43 -7.54 -4.82
C ASN A 441 9.93 -7.23 -4.89
N LEU A 442 9.47 -6.36 -5.79
CA LEU A 442 8.07 -5.93 -5.78
C LEU A 442 7.15 -7.11 -6.11
N ARG A 443 6.24 -7.41 -5.19
CA ARG A 443 5.30 -8.54 -5.27
C ARG A 443 3.84 -8.11 -5.16
N SER A 444 3.57 -7.00 -4.49
CA SER A 444 2.23 -6.43 -4.39
C SER A 444 2.25 -4.94 -4.71
N LEU A 445 1.40 -4.51 -5.62
CA LEU A 445 1.28 -3.14 -6.08
C LEU A 445 -0.18 -2.69 -6.05
N ARG A 446 -0.49 -1.63 -5.30
CA ARG A 446 -1.76 -0.91 -5.37
C ARG A 446 -1.49 0.48 -5.93
N ILE A 447 -2.05 0.78 -7.11
CA ILE A 447 -1.72 1.97 -7.89
C ILE A 447 -2.84 2.38 -8.83
N HIS A 448 -2.84 3.66 -9.21
CA HIS A 448 -3.80 4.25 -10.15
C HIS A 448 -3.93 3.45 -11.47
N HIS A 449 -5.17 3.24 -11.93
CA HIS A 449 -5.48 2.46 -13.15
C HIS A 449 -4.81 2.98 -14.43
N SER A 450 -4.44 4.25 -14.46
CA SER A 450 -3.73 4.86 -15.60
C SER A 450 -2.35 4.23 -15.87
N LEU A 451 -1.77 3.49 -14.91
CA LEU A 451 -0.57 2.69 -15.15
C LEU A 451 -0.76 1.69 -16.32
N VAL A 452 -1.95 1.08 -16.40
CA VAL A 452 -2.30 0.08 -17.43
C VAL A 452 -3.06 0.71 -18.60
N THR A 453 -3.81 1.78 -18.33
CA THR A 453 -4.75 2.33 -19.32
C THR A 453 -4.24 3.62 -19.97
N ASN A 454 -3.18 4.26 -19.45
CA ASN A 454 -2.77 5.62 -19.78
C ASN A 454 -3.86 6.70 -19.59
N ILE A 455 -5.08 6.37 -19.19
CA ILE A 455 -6.19 7.30 -19.01
C ILE A 455 -6.07 7.91 -17.61
N PRO A 456 -5.83 9.23 -17.46
CA PRO A 456 -5.75 9.85 -16.14
C PRO A 456 -7.13 10.16 -15.56
N THR A 457 -7.19 10.38 -14.25
CA THR A 457 -8.37 10.90 -13.57
C THR A 457 -8.28 12.42 -13.51
N LEU A 458 -9.31 13.11 -14.00
CA LEU A 458 -9.38 14.57 -13.98
C LEU A 458 -10.27 15.06 -12.83
N LYS A 459 -9.80 16.08 -12.12
CA LYS A 459 -10.60 16.86 -11.16
C LYS A 459 -10.61 18.30 -11.62
N ILE A 460 -11.74 18.73 -12.17
CA ILE A 460 -11.99 20.09 -12.63
C ILE A 460 -13.17 20.64 -11.83
N PRO A 461 -13.04 21.81 -11.16
CA PRO A 461 -14.17 22.46 -10.51
C PRO A 461 -15.33 22.63 -11.48
N ASP A 462 -16.56 22.42 -11.00
CA ASP A 462 -17.81 22.56 -11.75
C ASP A 462 -18.09 21.49 -12.84
N TYR A 463 -17.20 20.50 -13.02
CA TYR A 463 -17.43 19.38 -13.94
C TYR A 463 -17.80 18.10 -13.18
N ARG A 464 -18.75 17.34 -13.73
CA ARG A 464 -19.14 16.02 -13.21
C ARG A 464 -18.09 14.97 -13.55
N ALA A 465 -18.02 13.89 -12.76
CA ALA A 465 -17.06 12.80 -12.98
C ALA A 465 -17.14 12.22 -14.41
N ILE A 466 -18.35 12.08 -14.96
CA ILE A 466 -18.56 11.58 -16.32
C ILE A 466 -18.03 12.53 -17.41
N GLU A 467 -18.12 13.85 -17.20
CA GLU A 467 -17.63 14.87 -18.13
C GLU A 467 -16.09 14.92 -18.09
N CYS A 468 -15.51 14.85 -16.89
CA CYS A 468 -14.08 14.69 -16.68
C CYS A 468 -13.54 13.41 -17.36
N LEU A 469 -14.26 12.29 -17.26
CA LEU A 469 -13.88 11.05 -17.93
C LEU A 469 -13.93 11.17 -19.45
N TYR A 470 -14.98 11.81 -20.00
CA TYR A 470 -15.09 12.06 -21.43
C TYR A 470 -13.88 12.85 -21.95
N LEU A 471 -13.50 13.91 -21.23
CA LEU A 471 -12.32 14.72 -21.55
C LEU A 471 -11.03 13.88 -21.48
N ALA A 472 -10.88 13.04 -20.45
CA ALA A 472 -9.72 12.17 -20.29
C ALA A 472 -9.57 11.19 -21.47
N GLU A 473 -10.65 10.49 -21.84
CA GLU A 473 -10.63 9.49 -22.91
C GLU A 473 -10.55 10.08 -24.32
N LYS A 474 -11.18 11.23 -24.58
CA LYS A 474 -11.26 11.80 -25.95
C LYS A 474 -10.16 12.81 -26.26
N HIS A 475 -9.75 13.61 -25.28
CA HIS A 475 -8.85 14.74 -25.53
C HIS A 475 -7.44 14.53 -24.97
N ILE A 476 -7.29 13.81 -23.86
CA ILE A 476 -5.98 13.63 -23.21
C ILE A 476 -5.31 12.32 -23.63
N LEU A 477 -6.08 11.23 -23.69
CA LEU A 477 -5.57 9.90 -24.03
C LEU A 477 -4.79 9.86 -25.36
N PRO A 478 -5.24 10.48 -26.47
CA PRO A 478 -4.48 10.40 -27.73
C PRO A 478 -3.06 10.98 -27.61
N GLY A 479 -2.91 12.10 -26.88
CA GLY A 479 -1.60 12.69 -26.62
C GLY A 479 -0.73 11.85 -25.70
N LEU A 480 -1.34 11.22 -24.67
CA LEU A 480 -0.62 10.31 -23.78
C LEU A 480 -0.20 9.02 -24.49
N ASP A 481 -1.03 8.45 -25.37
CA ASP A 481 -0.67 7.26 -26.14
C ASP A 481 0.38 7.56 -27.21
N TRP A 482 0.40 8.78 -27.74
CA TRP A 482 1.48 9.23 -28.61
C TRP A 482 2.81 9.41 -27.86
N ALA A 483 2.78 10.03 -26.68
CA ALA A 483 3.98 10.25 -25.86
C ALA A 483 4.48 8.97 -25.18
N TYR A 484 3.58 8.08 -24.79
CA TYR A 484 3.83 6.90 -23.97
C TYR A 484 3.16 5.68 -24.60
N SER A 485 3.76 5.17 -25.67
CA SER A 485 3.21 4.08 -26.47
C SER A 485 3.03 2.76 -25.71
N ILE A 486 3.80 2.53 -24.65
CA ILE A 486 3.79 1.27 -23.88
C ILE A 486 3.30 1.51 -22.45
N ALA A 487 2.05 1.14 -22.18
CA ALA A 487 1.49 1.04 -20.82
C ALA A 487 2.02 -0.21 -20.10
N PHE A 488 1.74 -0.35 -18.80
CA PHE A 488 2.19 -1.50 -18.03
C PHE A 488 1.57 -2.81 -18.52
N LEU A 489 2.43 -3.81 -18.76
CA LEU A 489 2.05 -5.16 -19.15
C LEU A 489 2.40 -6.15 -18.02
N PRO A 490 1.66 -7.24 -17.83
CA PRO A 490 1.96 -8.23 -16.78
C PRO A 490 3.37 -8.81 -16.85
N ASP A 491 3.93 -8.95 -18.06
CA ASP A 491 5.27 -9.49 -18.30
C ASP A 491 6.39 -8.49 -17.99
N MET A 492 6.09 -7.21 -17.80
CA MET A 492 7.10 -6.21 -17.42
C MET A 492 7.70 -6.49 -16.04
N ASN A 493 6.95 -7.16 -15.15
CA ASN A 493 7.48 -7.65 -13.88
C ASN A 493 6.94 -9.06 -13.55
N PRO A 494 7.68 -10.12 -13.93
CA PRO A 494 7.34 -11.51 -13.61
C PRO A 494 7.22 -11.83 -12.12
N ARG A 495 7.75 -10.96 -11.23
CA ARG A 495 7.74 -11.15 -9.78
C ARG A 495 6.50 -10.55 -9.11
N LEU A 496 5.77 -9.69 -9.81
CA LEU A 496 4.54 -9.08 -9.30
C LEU A 496 3.45 -10.15 -9.20
N GLN A 497 2.90 -10.36 -8.01
CA GLN A 497 1.87 -11.38 -7.72
C GLN A 497 0.47 -10.79 -7.56
N THR A 498 0.40 -9.58 -7.03
CA THR A 498 -0.86 -8.85 -6.80
C THR A 498 -0.78 -7.46 -7.41
N LEU A 499 -1.79 -7.09 -8.19
CA LEU A 499 -1.98 -5.76 -8.74
C LEU A 499 -3.39 -5.29 -8.38
N THR A 500 -3.48 -4.16 -7.71
CA THR A 500 -4.74 -3.47 -7.42
C THR A 500 -4.76 -2.17 -8.20
N LEU A 501 -5.67 -2.04 -9.16
CA LEU A 501 -5.88 -0.82 -9.92
C LEU A 501 -6.91 0.05 -9.19
N THR A 502 -6.48 1.23 -8.76
CA THR A 502 -7.29 2.20 -8.02
C THR A 502 -7.90 3.25 -8.94
N CYS A 503 -8.91 3.94 -8.43
CA CYS A 503 -9.64 5.01 -9.14
C CYS A 503 -10.20 4.55 -10.49
N VAL A 504 -10.62 3.28 -10.61
CA VAL A 504 -11.18 2.78 -11.87
C VAL A 504 -12.56 3.42 -12.08
N PRO A 505 -12.77 4.18 -13.18
CA PRO A 505 -14.07 4.78 -13.44
C PRO A 505 -15.15 3.72 -13.63
N ARG A 506 -16.36 3.98 -13.13
CA ARG A 506 -17.52 3.07 -13.30
C ARG A 506 -18.11 3.12 -14.71
N HIS A 507 -17.85 4.19 -15.43
CA HIS A 507 -18.31 4.43 -16.80
C HIS A 507 -17.11 4.45 -17.75
N SER A 508 -17.37 4.32 -19.04
CA SER A 508 -16.37 4.49 -20.11
C SER A 508 -17.07 4.79 -21.42
N PHE A 509 -16.42 5.53 -22.30
CA PHE A 509 -16.82 5.75 -23.69
C PHE A 509 -16.09 4.81 -24.65
N GLY A 510 -15.51 3.72 -24.12
CA GLY A 510 -14.87 2.64 -24.88
C GLY A 510 -13.39 2.39 -24.51
N PRO A 511 -12.51 3.41 -24.58
CA PRO A 511 -11.06 3.23 -24.39
C PRO A 511 -10.65 2.55 -23.09
N LEU A 512 -11.23 2.93 -21.94
CA LEU A 512 -10.92 2.30 -20.66
C LEU A 512 -11.22 0.80 -20.67
N VAL A 513 -12.44 0.43 -21.09
CA VAL A 513 -12.86 -0.98 -21.17
C VAL A 513 -11.98 -1.75 -22.16
N HIS A 514 -11.64 -1.16 -23.29
CA HIS A 514 -10.76 -1.77 -24.28
C HIS A 514 -9.38 -2.10 -23.69
N LYS A 515 -8.75 -1.13 -23.01
CA LYS A 515 -7.42 -1.32 -22.41
C LYS A 515 -7.42 -2.30 -21.24
N LEU A 516 -8.44 -2.25 -20.38
CA LEU A 516 -8.60 -3.25 -19.31
C LEU A 516 -8.83 -4.66 -19.88
N THR A 517 -9.64 -4.79 -20.92
CA THR A 517 -9.88 -6.08 -21.60
C THR A 517 -8.60 -6.60 -22.24
N PHE A 518 -7.83 -5.73 -22.88
CA PHE A 518 -6.53 -6.08 -23.45
C PHE A 518 -5.56 -6.58 -22.36
N PHE A 519 -5.47 -5.88 -21.23
CA PHE A 519 -4.65 -6.30 -20.10
C PHE A 519 -5.06 -7.67 -19.52
N LEU A 520 -6.37 -7.92 -19.38
CA LEU A 520 -6.90 -9.23 -18.95
C LEU A 520 -6.53 -10.35 -19.93
N ARG A 521 -6.50 -10.09 -21.24
CA ARG A 521 -6.04 -11.08 -22.23
C ARG A 521 -4.56 -11.41 -22.03
N LEU A 522 -3.72 -10.40 -21.79
CA LEU A 522 -2.30 -10.59 -21.51
C LEU A 522 -2.05 -11.38 -20.21
N LEU A 523 -2.88 -11.16 -19.19
CA LEU A 523 -2.88 -11.96 -17.97
C LEU A 523 -3.17 -13.44 -18.24
N GLY A 524 -4.20 -13.72 -19.04
CA GLY A 524 -4.53 -15.10 -19.44
C GLY A 524 -3.40 -15.77 -20.23
N LEU A 525 -2.73 -15.02 -21.11
CA LEU A 525 -1.55 -15.52 -21.83
C LEU A 525 -0.39 -15.84 -20.87
N GLN A 526 -0.12 -14.96 -19.89
CA GLN A 526 0.92 -15.19 -18.89
C GLN A 526 0.64 -16.45 -18.06
N GLU A 527 -0.60 -16.65 -17.63
CA GLU A 527 -1.02 -17.84 -16.87
C GLU A 527 -0.87 -19.12 -17.71
N GLN A 528 -1.36 -19.11 -18.95
CA GLN A 528 -1.26 -20.26 -19.86
C GLN A 528 0.19 -20.69 -20.06
N VAL A 529 1.07 -19.73 -20.29
CA VAL A 529 2.48 -20.04 -20.54
C VAL A 529 3.16 -20.55 -19.28
N LEU A 530 2.91 -19.95 -18.12
CA LEU A 530 3.43 -20.46 -16.86
C LEU A 530 2.91 -21.87 -16.53
N SER A 531 1.67 -22.19 -16.91
CA SER A 531 1.14 -23.55 -16.77
C SER A 531 1.92 -24.55 -17.64
N ILE A 532 2.22 -24.19 -18.88
CA ILE A 532 3.01 -25.04 -19.81
C ILE A 532 4.43 -25.23 -19.27
N MET A 533 5.08 -24.15 -18.82
CA MET A 533 6.45 -24.20 -18.29
C MET A 533 6.53 -25.05 -17.00
N ASN A 534 5.57 -24.88 -16.08
CA ASN A 534 5.53 -25.70 -14.86
C ASN A 534 5.35 -27.19 -15.18
N LYS A 535 4.45 -27.55 -16.10
CA LYS A 535 4.27 -28.95 -16.55
C LYS A 535 5.54 -29.52 -17.19
N ALA A 536 6.23 -28.71 -17.99
CA ALA A 536 7.50 -29.12 -18.60
C ALA A 536 8.59 -29.37 -17.53
N GLU A 537 8.70 -28.49 -16.53
CA GLU A 537 9.66 -28.64 -15.43
C GLU A 537 9.30 -29.79 -14.47
N GLU A 538 8.01 -30.11 -14.28
CA GLU A 538 7.57 -31.30 -13.54
C GLU A 538 7.96 -32.60 -14.25
N SER A 539 8.00 -32.61 -15.59
CA SER A 539 8.38 -33.77 -16.39
C SER A 539 9.90 -33.94 -16.56
N ARG A 540 10.70 -32.97 -16.08
CA ARG A 540 12.15 -32.94 -16.30
C ARG A 540 12.87 -33.96 -15.38
N PRO A 541 13.76 -34.80 -15.93
CA PRO A 541 14.58 -35.68 -15.10
C PRO A 541 15.58 -34.86 -14.28
N GLY A 542 15.53 -34.98 -12.95
CA GLY A 542 16.44 -34.30 -12.02
C GLY A 542 15.75 -33.29 -11.10
N ARG A 543 16.49 -32.28 -10.64
CA ARG A 543 15.96 -31.22 -9.76
C ARG A 543 15.21 -30.19 -10.61
N SER A 544 13.89 -30.15 -10.46
CA SER A 544 13.02 -29.13 -11.09
C SER A 544 13.48 -27.72 -10.73
N VAL A 545 13.53 -26.84 -11.74
CA VAL A 545 13.80 -25.41 -11.53
C VAL A 545 12.51 -24.73 -11.09
N ARG A 546 12.61 -23.85 -10.09
CA ARG A 546 11.45 -23.10 -9.60
C ARG A 546 11.17 -21.89 -10.48
N LEU A 547 9.89 -21.69 -10.78
CA LEU A 547 9.40 -20.52 -11.50
C LEU A 547 8.76 -19.53 -10.53
N VAL A 548 8.93 -18.23 -10.80
CA VAL A 548 8.14 -17.19 -10.14
C VAL A 548 6.70 -17.28 -10.61
N SER A 549 5.76 -16.90 -9.73
CA SER A 549 4.35 -17.07 -10.02
C SER A 549 3.82 -16.10 -11.07
N GLY A 550 4.45 -14.96 -11.36
CA GLY A 550 3.76 -13.91 -12.14
C GLY A 550 2.52 -13.38 -11.43
N LEU A 551 1.72 -12.60 -12.17
CA LEU A 551 0.54 -11.92 -11.63
C LEU A 551 -0.61 -12.93 -11.46
N ARG A 552 -1.17 -13.00 -10.26
CA ARG A 552 -2.20 -13.99 -9.86
C ARG A 552 -3.46 -13.35 -9.30
N HIS A 553 -3.33 -12.18 -8.72
CA HIS A 553 -4.45 -11.44 -8.16
C HIS A 553 -4.52 -10.06 -8.80
N LEU A 554 -5.59 -9.83 -9.56
CA LEU A 554 -5.97 -8.51 -10.05
C LEU A 554 -7.21 -8.04 -9.29
N ALA A 555 -7.11 -6.90 -8.62
CA ALA A 555 -8.25 -6.23 -8.01
C ALA A 555 -8.51 -4.91 -8.74
N LEU A 556 -9.79 -4.62 -9.01
CA LEU A 556 -10.23 -3.35 -9.58
C LEU A 556 -11.02 -2.61 -8.52
N GLU A 557 -10.45 -1.53 -7.99
CA GLU A 557 -11.11 -0.65 -7.05
C GLU A 557 -11.83 0.46 -7.83
N MET A 558 -13.13 0.23 -8.01
CA MET A 558 -14.02 1.18 -8.69
C MET A 558 -14.24 2.42 -7.82
N GLU A 559 -14.34 3.58 -8.46
CA GLU A 559 -14.74 4.82 -7.78
C GLU A 559 -16.06 4.65 -6.99
N PRO A 560 -16.27 5.38 -5.89
CA PRO A 560 -17.54 5.32 -5.16
C PRO A 560 -18.69 5.69 -6.10
N ARG A 561 -19.85 5.03 -5.93
CA ARG A 561 -21.05 5.42 -6.66
C ARG A 561 -21.45 6.79 -6.13
N GLU A 562 -21.39 7.82 -6.98
CA GLU A 562 -22.10 9.07 -6.67
C GLU A 562 -23.55 8.66 -6.44
N GLU A 563 -24.07 8.87 -5.22
CA GLU A 563 -25.50 8.82 -4.99
C GLU A 563 -26.09 9.73 -6.06
N MET A 564 -26.82 9.13 -7.01
CA MET A 564 -27.50 9.90 -8.03
C MET A 564 -28.37 10.90 -7.27
N GLY A 565 -27.90 12.14 -7.15
CA GLY A 565 -28.80 13.26 -6.94
C GLY A 565 -29.90 13.07 -7.99
N SER A 566 -31.14 13.07 -7.50
CA SER A 566 -32.40 12.92 -8.23
C SER A 566 -32.22 12.62 -9.73
N PRO A 567 -32.62 11.43 -10.25
CA PRO A 567 -32.52 11.15 -11.68
C PRO A 567 -33.10 12.35 -12.40
N LEU A 568 -32.26 13.03 -13.19
CA LEU A 568 -32.56 14.22 -14.00
C LEU A 568 -34.06 14.49 -13.97
N GLU A 569 -34.51 15.49 -13.21
CA GLU A 569 -35.79 16.15 -13.48
C GLU A 569 -35.65 16.79 -14.87
N LEU A 570 -35.60 15.94 -15.90
CA LEU A 570 -36.12 16.22 -17.21
C LEU A 570 -37.59 16.40 -16.93
N ASP A 571 -37.99 17.65 -16.85
CA ASP A 571 -39.37 18.05 -16.64
C ASP A 571 -40.21 17.36 -17.71
N ALA A 572 -40.96 16.33 -17.29
CA ALA A 572 -41.77 15.56 -18.20
C ALA A 572 -42.83 16.45 -18.86
N GLU A 573 -43.20 17.58 -18.24
CA GLU A 573 -44.06 18.59 -18.85
C GLU A 573 -43.36 19.36 -19.98
N GLU A 574 -42.07 19.71 -19.83
CA GLU A 574 -41.29 20.38 -20.90
C GLU A 574 -41.09 19.45 -22.11
N LEU A 575 -40.87 18.15 -21.86
CA LEU A 575 -40.71 17.16 -22.92
C LEU A 575 -42.04 16.83 -23.62
N MET A 576 -43.16 16.83 -22.89
CA MET A 576 -44.50 16.59 -23.43
C MET A 576 -45.10 17.82 -24.13
N THR A 577 -44.69 19.05 -23.76
CA THR A 577 -45.13 20.29 -24.42
C THR A 577 -44.33 20.62 -25.69
N SER A 578 -43.18 19.98 -25.90
CA SER A 578 -42.38 20.12 -27.14
C SER A 578 -42.97 19.40 -28.36
N GLY A 579 -44.10 18.70 -28.21
CA GLY A 579 -44.74 17.89 -29.25
C GLY A 579 -45.55 18.63 -30.34
N GLU A 580 -45.56 19.97 -30.37
CA GLU A 580 -46.35 20.73 -31.36
C GLU A 580 -45.58 21.18 -32.61
N THR A 581 -44.28 20.87 -32.75
CA THR A 581 -43.56 21.09 -34.01
C THR A 581 -43.39 19.76 -34.77
N PRO A 582 -43.94 19.63 -35.99
CA PRO A 582 -43.71 18.43 -36.79
C PRO A 582 -42.21 18.34 -37.11
N PHE A 583 -41.59 17.26 -36.64
CA PHE A 583 -40.20 16.95 -36.91
C PHE A 583 -40.03 16.66 -38.42
N SER A 584 -39.51 17.63 -39.17
CA SER A 584 -39.23 17.52 -40.61
C SER A 584 -37.76 17.18 -40.82
N PHE A 585 -37.47 16.13 -41.61
CA PHE A 585 -36.12 15.66 -41.90
C PHE A 585 -35.41 16.44 -43.02
N PHE A 586 -36.08 17.42 -43.64
CA PHE A 586 -35.65 18.03 -44.92
C PHE A 586 -35.67 19.57 -44.97
N ASP A 587 -35.75 20.27 -43.84
CA ASP A 587 -35.64 21.73 -43.86
C ASP A 587 -34.18 22.17 -43.66
N ASP A 588 -33.59 22.73 -44.73
CA ASP A 588 -32.27 23.38 -44.70
C ASP A 588 -32.24 24.56 -43.71
N PRO A 589 -31.10 24.85 -43.08
CA PRO A 589 -31.04 25.74 -41.92
C PRO A 589 -31.14 27.21 -42.34
N GLU A 590 -32.29 27.85 -42.12
CA GLU A 590 -32.32 29.30 -41.97
C GLU A 590 -31.57 29.67 -40.68
N GLU A 591 -30.54 30.53 -40.84
CA GLU A 591 -29.72 31.12 -39.78
C GLU A 591 -30.57 31.85 -38.73
N LYS A 592 -31.06 31.10 -37.74
CA LYS A 592 -31.43 31.68 -36.45
C LYS A 592 -30.16 31.78 -35.63
N LEU A 593 -29.65 33.00 -35.52
CA LEU A 593 -28.64 33.38 -34.53
C LEU A 593 -29.00 32.74 -33.19
N PRO A 594 -28.08 31.96 -32.58
CA PRO A 594 -28.39 31.30 -31.32
C PRO A 594 -28.72 32.37 -30.27
N PRO A 595 -29.67 32.10 -29.35
CA PRO A 595 -29.81 32.93 -28.16
C PRO A 595 -28.42 33.05 -27.52
N LYS A 596 -28.07 34.22 -26.97
CA LYS A 596 -26.78 34.49 -26.32
C LYS A 596 -26.52 33.47 -25.20
N GLY A 597 -26.05 32.29 -25.58
CA GLY A 597 -25.65 31.22 -24.71
C GLY A 597 -24.39 31.68 -24.00
N LEU A 598 -24.30 31.34 -22.72
CA LEU A 598 -23.02 31.27 -22.04
C LEU A 598 -22.03 30.57 -22.98
N ARG A 599 -21.05 31.32 -23.48
CA ARG A 599 -19.95 30.74 -24.26
C ARG A 599 -19.43 29.54 -23.47
N PRO A 600 -19.24 28.35 -24.09
CA PRO A 600 -18.50 27.28 -23.43
C PRO A 600 -17.21 27.91 -22.93
N ARG A 601 -16.99 27.89 -21.61
CA ARG A 601 -15.71 28.39 -21.08
C ARG A 601 -14.64 27.52 -21.73
N ALA A 602 -13.82 28.11 -22.60
CA ALA A 602 -12.64 27.45 -23.11
C ALA A 602 -11.77 27.14 -21.89
N VAL A 603 -11.70 25.87 -21.50
CA VAL A 603 -10.82 25.42 -20.43
C VAL A 603 -9.46 25.19 -21.06
N GLU A 604 -8.56 26.16 -20.93
CA GLU A 604 -7.14 25.95 -21.27
C GLU A 604 -6.55 24.96 -20.26
N ILE A 605 -6.42 23.69 -20.69
CA ILE A 605 -5.85 22.60 -19.87
C ILE A 605 -4.34 22.83 -19.67
N TRP A 606 -3.68 23.40 -20.68
CA TRP A 606 -2.23 23.55 -20.75
C TRP A 606 -1.82 25.02 -20.78
N ASN A 607 -0.90 25.41 -19.90
CA ASN A 607 -0.23 26.71 -19.97
C ASN A 607 1.19 26.52 -20.51
N PRO A 608 1.54 27.05 -21.71
CA PRO A 608 2.91 27.05 -22.17
C PRO A 608 3.75 28.05 -21.36
N MET A 609 4.92 27.62 -20.88
CA MET A 609 5.87 28.51 -20.22
C MET A 609 6.42 29.53 -21.24
N ARG A 610 6.16 30.82 -21.07
CA ARG A 610 6.94 31.86 -21.78
C ARG A 610 8.30 31.95 -21.09
N PRO A 611 9.42 31.69 -21.79
CA PRO A 611 10.73 31.83 -21.18
C PRO A 611 10.92 33.28 -20.73
N LYS A 612 11.24 33.50 -19.45
CA LYS A 612 11.78 34.79 -19.02
C LYS A 612 13.19 34.90 -19.60
N SER A 613 13.33 35.53 -20.75
CA SER A 613 14.63 35.86 -21.32
C SER A 613 15.32 36.89 -20.42
N SER A 614 16.27 36.46 -19.60
CA SER A 614 17.28 37.32 -18.99
C SER A 614 18.52 37.37 -19.87
N LEU A 615 18.36 37.76 -21.14
CA LEU A 615 19.44 38.10 -22.06
C LEU A 615 18.95 39.29 -22.90
N PRO A 616 19.79 40.32 -23.14
CA PRO A 616 19.41 41.39 -24.05
C PRO A 616 19.19 40.81 -25.45
N PRO A 617 18.29 41.39 -26.26
CA PRO A 617 18.00 40.86 -27.59
C PRO A 617 19.29 40.83 -28.43
N PRO A 618 19.56 39.74 -29.18
CA PRO A 618 20.68 39.72 -30.10
C PRO A 618 20.40 40.73 -31.23
N ASN A 619 21.44 41.45 -31.63
CA ASN A 619 21.40 42.39 -32.76
C ASN A 619 20.78 41.73 -34.00
N GLU A 620 19.90 42.46 -34.69
CA GLU A 620 19.15 42.07 -35.90
C GLU A 620 20.00 41.73 -37.14
N THR A 621 21.30 41.44 -36.98
CA THR A 621 22.22 41.17 -38.08
C THR A 621 22.58 39.69 -38.26
N VAL A 622 22.09 38.78 -37.42
CA VAL A 622 22.40 37.33 -37.54
C VAL A 622 21.19 36.48 -38.00
N ILE A 623 19.98 37.06 -38.10
CA ILE A 623 18.79 36.34 -38.57
C ILE A 623 18.71 36.27 -40.12
N ARG A 624 19.58 37.00 -40.84
CA ARG A 624 19.55 37.04 -42.31
C ARG A 624 20.43 36.01 -43.05
N GLU A 625 21.22 35.20 -42.35
CA GLU A 625 22.07 34.18 -42.99
C GLU A 625 21.60 32.72 -42.76
N ALA A 626 20.46 32.51 -42.10
CA ALA A 626 19.87 31.18 -41.90
C ALA A 626 18.66 30.87 -42.81
N GLU A 627 18.15 31.85 -43.56
CA GLU A 627 17.03 31.67 -44.50
C GLU A 627 17.48 31.37 -45.96
N GLU A 628 18.77 31.20 -46.23
CA GLU A 628 19.30 30.99 -47.60
C GLU A 628 19.91 29.58 -47.87
N ILE A 629 19.72 28.60 -46.97
CA ILE A 629 20.19 27.20 -47.18
C ILE A 629 19.03 26.18 -47.02
N GLU A 630 17.85 26.50 -47.54
CA GLU A 630 16.73 25.56 -47.65
C GLU A 630 16.11 25.58 -49.07
N TYR A 631 16.98 25.64 -50.09
CA TYR A 631 16.66 25.32 -51.48
C TYR A 631 17.86 24.60 -52.11
N ASP A 632 18.05 23.33 -51.75
CA ASP A 632 18.61 22.29 -52.61
C ASP A 632 18.70 21.00 -51.80
N ILE A 633 17.66 20.16 -51.94
CA ILE A 633 17.69 18.69 -52.09
C ILE A 633 16.20 18.29 -52.23
N ALA A 634 15.80 18.12 -53.49
CA ALA A 634 14.67 17.29 -53.91
C ALA A 634 15.24 16.12 -54.71
#